data_AF-A0A2D0A6C7-F1
#
_entry.id   AF-A0A2D0A6C7-F1
#
_cell.length_a   1.000
_cell.length_b   1.000
_cell.length_c   1.000
_cell.angle_alpha   90.00
_cell.angle_beta   90.00
_cell.angle_gamma   90.00
#
_symmetry.space_group_name_H-M   'P 1'
#
loop_
_entity.id
_entity.type
_entity.pdbx_description
1 polymer ?
#
loop_
_entity_poly.entity_id
_entity_poly.type
_entity_poly.pdbx_seq_one_letter_code
_entity_poly.pdbx_strand_id
1 'polypeptide(L)'
;MTKEGKEEVILIRVQKLRKEKWKKICSKRKISLTSLIIDSVENRILEDERRSILAFIEKQDNIFIKIETNINQIARIVNGQKFISQTELSNFQNQLKTIVDLKEKQNEIFLKIYSLIANDR
;
A
#
# COMPACT_ATOMS: atom_id res chain seq x y z
N MET A 1 -14.29 -28.85 -12.62
CA MET A 1 -13.89 -28.06 -11.45
C MET A 1 -12.58 -28.64 -10.94
N THR A 2 -11.45 -28.05 -11.32
CA THR A 2 -10.12 -28.45 -10.83
C THR A 2 -10.03 -28.08 -9.35
N LYS A 3 -9.67 -29.04 -8.51
CA LYS A 3 -9.46 -28.83 -7.08
C LYS A 3 -8.18 -28.03 -6.91
N GLU A 4 -8.28 -26.72 -6.69
CA GLU A 4 -7.15 -25.92 -6.21
C GLU A 4 -7.03 -26.12 -4.69
N GLY A 5 -6.43 -27.25 -4.30
CA GLY A 5 -6.14 -27.58 -2.91
C GLY A 5 -4.69 -28.04 -2.74
N LYS A 6 -4.15 -27.93 -1.53
CA LYS A 6 -2.83 -28.50 -1.18
C LYS A 6 -2.93 -30.03 -1.17
N GLU A 7 -2.72 -30.65 -2.32
CA GLU A 7 -2.90 -32.09 -2.51
C GLU A 7 -1.67 -32.92 -2.14
N GLU A 8 -0.50 -32.28 -2.01
CA GLU A 8 0.79 -32.95 -1.76
C GLU A 8 1.51 -32.43 -0.50
N VAL A 9 2.27 -33.33 0.15
CA VAL A 9 3.03 -33.03 1.37
C VAL A 9 4.52 -33.25 1.13
N ILE A 10 5.31 -32.21 1.39
CA ILE A 10 6.78 -32.28 1.35
C ILE A 10 7.32 -32.38 2.79
N LEU A 11 8.08 -33.45 3.07
CA LEU A 11 8.77 -33.63 4.35
C LEU A 11 10.24 -33.20 4.23
N ILE A 12 10.63 -32.18 4.98
CA ILE A 12 12.00 -31.63 4.95
C ILE A 12 12.67 -31.85 6.30
N ARG A 13 13.86 -32.47 6.30
CA ARG A 13 14.73 -32.56 7.48
C ARG A 13 15.57 -31.28 7.59
N VAL A 14 15.51 -30.62 8.73
CA VAL A 14 16.28 -29.42 9.04
C VAL A 14 16.83 -29.47 10.46
N GLN A 15 17.94 -28.78 10.70
CA GLN A 15 18.48 -28.64 12.06
C GLN A 15 17.45 -27.98 13.00
N LYS A 16 17.35 -28.48 14.23
CA LYS A 16 16.40 -27.99 15.25
C LYS A 16 16.48 -26.48 15.44
N LEU A 17 17.69 -25.94 15.61
CA LEU A 17 17.93 -24.51 15.81
C LEU A 17 17.47 -23.66 14.60
N ARG A 18 17.59 -24.20 13.37
CA ARG A 18 17.14 -23.53 12.16
C ARG A 18 15.61 -23.44 12.11
N LYS A 19 14.92 -24.55 12.40
CA LYS A 19 13.45 -24.58 12.48
C LYS A 19 12.91 -23.58 13.51
N GLU A 20 13.55 -23.49 14.67
CA GLU A 20 13.16 -22.51 15.70
C GLU A 20 13.38 -21.06 15.26
N LYS A 21 14.47 -20.76 14.53
CA LYS A 21 14.66 -19.43 13.92
C LYS A 21 13.54 -19.11 12.93
N TRP A 22 13.17 -20.04 12.05
CA TRP A 22 12.08 -19.84 11.09
C TRP A 22 10.73 -19.61 11.77
N LYS A 23 10.41 -20.36 12.81
CA LYS A 23 9.21 -20.13 13.62
C LYS A 23 9.18 -18.73 14.22
N LYS A 24 10.30 -18.24 14.77
CA LYS A 24 10.39 -16.87 15.30
C LYS A 24 10.11 -15.81 14.22
N ILE A 25 10.64 -16.01 13.01
CA ILE A 25 10.36 -15.13 11.86
C ILE A 25 8.85 -15.16 11.55
N CYS A 26 8.27 -16.35 11.44
CA CYS A 26 6.85 -16.56 11.19
C CYS A 26 5.96 -15.85 12.22
N SER A 27 6.27 -16.00 13.52
CA SER A 27 5.53 -15.34 14.59
C SER A 27 5.65 -13.81 14.53
N LYS A 28 6.85 -13.28 14.26
CA LYS A 28 7.07 -11.82 14.15
C LYS A 28 6.30 -11.23 12.95
N ARG A 29 6.34 -11.92 11.81
CA ARG A 29 5.71 -11.49 10.55
C ARG A 29 4.22 -11.87 10.46
N LYS A 30 3.71 -12.69 11.39
CA LYS A 30 2.36 -13.27 11.36
C LYS A 30 2.07 -14.02 10.06
N ILE A 31 3.03 -14.81 9.61
CA ILE A 31 2.93 -15.70 8.43
C ILE A 31 3.08 -17.16 8.86
N SER A 32 2.65 -18.09 8.01
CA SER A 32 2.85 -19.51 8.25
C SER A 32 4.24 -19.98 7.82
N LEU A 33 4.72 -21.09 8.39
CA LEU A 33 5.98 -21.69 7.95
C LEU A 33 5.87 -22.20 6.50
N THR A 34 4.69 -22.64 6.10
CA THR A 34 4.41 -23.09 4.73
C THR A 34 4.53 -21.94 3.74
N SER A 35 3.89 -20.80 4.01
CA SER A 35 3.99 -19.62 3.12
C SER A 35 5.42 -19.09 3.10
N LEU A 36 6.08 -18.99 4.25
CA LEU A 36 7.49 -18.60 4.28
C LEU A 36 8.35 -19.48 3.36
N ILE A 37 8.17 -20.81 3.37
CA ILE A 37 8.95 -21.71 2.52
C ILE A 37 8.55 -21.61 1.06
N ILE A 38 7.25 -21.65 0.74
CA ILE A 38 6.74 -21.59 -0.64
C ILE A 38 7.16 -20.28 -1.28
N ASP A 39 6.83 -19.15 -0.66
CA ASP A 39 7.11 -17.82 -1.18
C ASP A 39 8.62 -17.60 -1.34
N SER A 40 9.44 -18.09 -0.40
CA SER A 40 10.90 -17.99 -0.53
C SER A 40 11.48 -18.85 -1.65
N VAL A 41 10.90 -20.03 -1.91
CA VAL A 41 11.36 -20.93 -2.99
C VAL A 41 10.92 -20.40 -4.35
N GLU A 42 9.72 -19.83 -4.43
CA GLU A 42 9.15 -19.25 -5.65
C GLU A 42 9.62 -17.81 -5.89
N ASN A 43 10.47 -17.26 -5.00
CA ASN A 43 10.95 -15.88 -5.04
C ASN A 43 9.81 -14.85 -5.11
N ARG A 44 8.75 -15.09 -4.32
CA ARG A 44 7.56 -14.26 -4.19
C ARG A 44 7.64 -13.33 -2.97
N ILE A 45 6.93 -12.21 -3.03
CA ILE A 45 6.76 -11.28 -1.91
C ILE A 45 6.02 -11.99 -0.78
N LEU A 46 6.56 -11.89 0.44
CA LEU A 46 5.94 -12.50 1.60
C LEU A 46 4.62 -11.81 1.95
N GLU A 47 3.68 -12.58 2.50
CA GLU A 47 2.35 -12.06 2.83
C GLU A 47 2.38 -10.84 3.78
N ASP A 48 3.34 -10.77 4.70
CA ASP A 48 3.50 -9.63 5.61
C ASP A 48 3.98 -8.36 4.90
N GLU A 49 4.81 -8.52 3.88
CA GLU A 49 5.30 -7.43 3.04
C GLU A 49 4.16 -6.92 2.16
N ARG A 50 3.38 -7.81 1.55
CA ARG A 50 2.17 -7.47 0.79
C ARG A 50 1.17 -6.69 1.64
N ARG A 51 0.92 -7.13 2.89
CA ARG A 51 0.04 -6.43 3.84
C ARG A 51 0.56 -5.04 4.18
N SER A 52 1.87 -4.90 4.38
CA SER A 52 2.52 -3.61 4.68
C SER A 52 2.40 -2.64 3.52
N ILE A 53 2.54 -3.11 2.28
CA ILE A 53 2.37 -2.29 1.08
C ILE A 53 0.92 -1.81 0.94
N LEU A 54 -0.07 -2.68 1.16
CA LEU A 54 -1.48 -2.29 1.12
C LEU A 54 -1.82 -1.23 2.18
N ALA A 55 -1.35 -1.42 3.41
CA ALA A 55 -1.55 -0.44 4.49
C ALA A 55 -0.88 0.91 4.17
N PHE A 56 0.27 0.90 3.49
CA PHE A 56 0.90 2.12 3.00
C PHE A 56 0.04 2.84 1.97
N ILE A 57 -0.50 2.14 0.98
CA ILE A 57 -1.39 2.70 -0.05
C ILE A 57 -2.64 3.32 0.61
N GLU A 58 -3.28 2.60 1.54
CA GLU A 58 -4.45 3.08 2.26
C GLU A 58 -4.15 4.34 3.09
N LYS A 59 -3.00 4.39 3.77
CA LYS A 59 -2.58 5.58 4.52
C LYS A 59 -2.38 6.79 3.61
N GLN A 60 -1.83 6.58 2.42
CA GLN A 60 -1.64 7.64 1.44
C GLN A 60 -2.97 8.15 0.88
N ASP A 61 -3.93 7.26 0.62
CA ASP A 61 -5.26 7.65 0.12
C ASP A 61 -6.03 8.50 1.15
N ASN A 62 -5.96 8.09 2.42
CA ASN A 62 -6.51 8.85 3.54
C ASN A 62 -5.96 10.28 3.67
N ILE A 63 -4.70 10.52 3.27
CA ILE A 63 -4.12 11.88 3.27
C ILE A 63 -4.78 12.73 2.20
N PHE A 64 -5.01 12.19 1.00
CA PHE A 64 -5.66 12.92 -0.09
C PHE A 64 -7.12 13.23 0.20
N ILE A 65 -7.85 12.33 0.86
CA ILE A 65 -9.23 12.62 1.32
C ILE A 65 -9.28 13.84 2.26
N LYS A 66 -8.28 14.00 3.15
CA LYS A 66 -8.18 15.17 4.03
C LYS A 66 -7.89 16.45 3.25
N ILE A 67 -7.03 16.38 2.24
CA ILE A 67 -6.73 17.51 1.35
C ILE A 67 -7.99 17.94 0.60
N GLU A 68 -8.72 16.99 0.01
CA GLU A 68 -9.99 17.24 -0.69
C GLU A 68 -11.03 17.88 0.24
N THR A 69 -11.14 17.37 1.47
CA THR A 69 -12.04 17.94 2.48
C THR A 69 -11.70 19.40 2.77
N ASN A 70 -10.42 19.74 2.92
CA ASN A 70 -9.99 21.11 3.15
C ASN A 70 -10.29 22.04 1.95
N ILE A 71 -10.06 21.54 0.73
CA ILE A 71 -10.41 22.25 -0.52
C ILE A 71 -11.92 22.56 -0.54
N ASN A 72 -12.75 21.58 -0.23
CA ASN A 72 -14.21 21.73 -0.18
C ASN A 72 -14.66 22.72 0.91
N GLN A 73 -13.98 22.76 2.05
CA GLN A 73 -14.24 23.75 3.10
C GLN A 73 -13.91 25.17 2.65
N ILE A 74 -12.75 25.38 2.00
CA ILE A 74 -12.38 26.69 1.45
C ILE A 74 -13.41 27.13 0.41
N ALA A 75 -13.81 26.25 -0.50
CA ALA A 75 -14.82 26.56 -1.52
C ALA A 75 -16.16 26.98 -0.88
N ARG A 76 -16.59 26.31 0.21
CA ARG A 76 -17.78 26.70 0.97
C ARG A 76 -17.67 28.08 1.60
N ILE A 77 -16.53 28.43 2.19
CA ILE A 77 -16.30 29.74 2.80
C ILE A 77 -16.39 30.84 1.75
N VAL A 78 -15.71 30.66 0.61
CA VAL A 78 -15.72 31.61 -0.50
C VAL A 78 -17.12 31.81 -1.07
N ASN A 79 -17.86 30.72 -1.30
CA ASN A 79 -19.24 30.78 -1.80
C ASN A 79 -20.19 31.47 -0.82
N GLY A 80 -19.96 31.32 0.49
CA GLY A 80 -20.78 31.93 1.54
C GLY A 80 -20.49 33.42 1.76
N GLN A 81 -19.20 33.81 1.77
CA GLN A 81 -18.78 35.20 1.99
C GLN A 81 -18.94 36.07 0.73
N LYS A 82 -19.10 35.46 -0.46
CA LYS A 82 -19.20 36.11 -1.79
C LYS A 82 -18.04 37.07 -2.12
N PHE A 83 -16.95 37.00 -1.37
CA PHE A 83 -15.76 37.82 -1.55
C PHE A 83 -14.52 36.97 -1.23
N ILE A 84 -13.59 36.92 -2.18
CA ILE A 84 -12.24 36.37 -2.01
C ILE A 84 -11.28 37.36 -2.62
N SER A 85 -10.17 37.66 -1.94
CA SER A 85 -9.15 38.53 -2.52
C SER A 85 -8.42 37.79 -3.66
N GLN A 86 -7.96 38.55 -4.67
CA GLN A 86 -7.20 37.98 -5.78
C GLN A 86 -5.91 37.26 -5.29
N THR A 87 -5.31 37.74 -4.20
CA THR A 87 -4.14 37.13 -3.57
C THR A 87 -4.45 35.77 -2.94
N GLU A 88 -5.57 35.65 -2.24
CA GLU A 88 -6.01 34.36 -1.66
C GLU A 88 -6.39 33.36 -2.74
N LEU A 89 -7.08 33.82 -3.79
CA LEU A 89 -7.45 32.97 -4.93
C LEU A 89 -6.21 32.43 -5.65
N SER A 90 -5.22 33.29 -5.90
CA SER A 90 -3.95 32.91 -6.53
C SER A 90 -3.17 31.91 -5.68
N ASN A 91 -3.09 32.15 -4.36
CA ASN A 91 -2.44 31.21 -3.44
C ASN A 91 -3.13 29.84 -3.42
N PHE A 92 -4.46 29.82 -3.41
CA PHE A 92 -5.24 28.59 -3.47
C PHE A 92 -5.03 27.84 -4.79
N GLN A 93 -5.04 28.53 -5.93
CA GLN A 93 -4.74 27.93 -7.24
C GLN A 93 -3.33 27.33 -7.30
N ASN A 94 -2.33 28.01 -6.73
CA ASN A 94 -0.96 27.50 -6.68
C ASN A 94 -0.85 26.23 -5.81
N GLN A 95 -1.54 26.20 -4.67
CA GLN A 95 -1.61 25.02 -3.82
C GLN A 95 -2.34 23.85 -4.52
N LEU A 96 -3.46 24.12 -5.19
CA LEU A 96 -4.17 23.13 -6.00
C LEU A 96 -3.29 22.53 -7.10
N LYS A 97 -2.56 23.38 -7.84
CA LYS A 97 -1.63 22.92 -8.86
C LYS A 97 -0.56 22.00 -8.28
N THR A 98 0.00 22.38 -7.13
CA THR A 98 0.98 21.55 -6.42
C THR A 98 0.39 20.20 -6.01
N ILE A 99 -0.87 20.17 -5.55
CA ILE A 99 -1.56 18.94 -5.15
C ILE A 99 -1.79 18.03 -6.38
N VAL A 100 -2.16 18.59 -7.53
CA VAL A 100 -2.32 17.84 -8.78
C VAL A 100 -0.99 17.18 -9.18
N ASP A 101 0.10 17.95 -9.19
CA ASP A 101 1.43 17.45 -9.53
C ASP A 101 1.89 16.32 -8.57
N LEU A 102 1.58 16.45 -7.27
CA LEU A 102 1.87 15.42 -6.28
C LEU A 102 1.01 14.16 -6.47
N LYS A 103 -0.27 14.32 -6.86
CA LYS A 103 -1.15 13.18 -7.11
C LYS A 103 -0.72 12.39 -8.35
N GLU A 104 -0.29 13.06 -9.41
CA GLU A 104 0.24 12.40 -10.61
C GLU A 104 1.48 11.56 -10.27
N LYS A 105 2.45 12.14 -9.56
CA LYS A 105 3.64 11.41 -9.10
C LYS A 105 3.30 10.22 -8.21
N GLN A 106 2.31 10.38 -7.31
CA GLN A 106 1.84 9.28 -6.49
C GLN A 106 1.23 8.16 -7.35
N ASN A 107 0.38 8.49 -8.31
CA ASN A 107 -0.26 7.52 -9.19
C ASN A 107 0.79 6.73 -9.99
N GLU A 108 1.84 7.38 -10.49
CA GLU A 108 2.95 6.69 -11.15
C GLU A 108 3.65 5.69 -10.23
N ILE A 109 3.89 6.06 -8.98
CA ILE A 109 4.50 5.17 -7.97
C ILE A 109 3.56 3.99 -7.68
N PHE A 110 2.26 4.23 -7.53
CA PHE A 110 1.29 3.16 -7.29
C PHE A 110 1.20 2.20 -8.47
N LEU A 111 1.20 2.68 -9.70
CA LEU A 111 1.25 1.82 -10.89
C LEU A 111 2.49 0.93 -10.90
N LYS A 112 3.66 1.47 -10.53
CA LYS A 112 4.89 0.68 -10.38
C LYS A 112 4.74 -0.38 -9.29
N ILE A 113 4.24 -0.02 -8.12
CA ILE A 113 3.98 -0.97 -7.01
C ILE A 113 3.02 -2.08 -7.46
N TYR A 114 1.90 -1.72 -8.08
CA TYR A 114 0.93 -2.69 -8.58
C TYR A 114 1.54 -3.61 -9.64
N SER A 115 2.37 -3.09 -10.55
CA SER A 115 3.07 -3.90 -11.55
C SER A 115 4.01 -4.92 -10.91
N LEU A 116 4.74 -4.52 -9.86
CA LEU A 116 5.64 -5.41 -9.13
C LEU A 116 4.87 -6.51 -8.41
N ILE A 117 3.74 -6.17 -7.77
CA ILE A 117 2.87 -7.12 -7.08
C ILE A 117 2.11 -8.04 -8.06
N ALA A 118 1.72 -7.54 -9.23
CA ALA A 118 1.01 -8.32 -10.25
C ALA A 118 1.93 -9.33 -10.94
N ASN A 119 3.21 -8.98 -11.10
CA ASN A 119 4.25 -9.86 -11.65
C ASN A 119 4.78 -10.86 -10.61
N ASP A 120 4.44 -10.70 -9.33
CA ASP A 120 4.78 -11.57 -8.21
C ASP A 120 3.88 -12.81 -8.10
N ARG A 121 3.40 -13.34 -9.24
CA ARG A 121 2.39 -14.42 -9.29
C ARG A 121 2.98 -15.82 -9.39
#